data_AF-W6KGE0-F1
#
_entry.id   AF-W6KGE0-F1
#
_cell.length_a   1.000
_cell.length_b   1.000
_cell.length_c   1.000
_cell.angle_alpha   90.00
_cell.angle_beta   90.00
_cell.angle_gamma   90.00
#
_symmetry.space_group_name_H-M   'P 1'
#
loop_
_entity.id
_entity.type
_entity.pdbx_description
1 polymer ?
#
loop_
_entity_poly.entity_id
_entity_poly.type
_entity_poly.pdbx_seq_one_letter_code
_entity_poly.pdbx_strand_id
1 'polypeptide(L)'
;MSFRNEKNPKFNSSFVAPGDLYRILASSESLRNHLTDSYWCEAMDEVCNGKLKGVVVRYTGANLVMLQFMPTKLSPAGYRYPLSMSIPIEFMVPVNPSGMNMTLSQMPNNYATSIADSFRSSSSIDSRGPGPFNGQLPKLCVVCGRYNVPGMQLRTHGWKCKNCKGTKSLQRLRVEAMKLLDGWKTE
;
A
#
# COMPACT_ATOMS: atom_id res chain seq x y z
N MET A 1 -22.60 11.51 22.04
CA MET A 1 -21.39 11.37 21.20
C MET A 1 -21.56 10.11 20.37
N SER A 2 -21.76 10.24 19.05
CA SER A 2 -22.03 9.09 18.17
C SER A 2 -20.73 8.67 17.50
N PHE A 3 -20.23 7.49 17.87
CA PHE A 3 -19.05 6.90 17.24
C PHE A 3 -19.41 6.48 15.82
N ARG A 4 -18.94 7.26 14.85
CA ARG A 4 -19.06 6.95 13.43
C ARG A 4 -18.13 5.75 13.15
N ASN A 5 -18.70 4.55 13.18
CA ASN A 5 -18.00 3.35 12.72
C ASN A 5 -17.70 3.51 11.23
N GLU A 6 -16.50 3.96 10.90
CA GLU A 6 -15.98 3.88 9.54
C GLU A 6 -15.98 2.40 9.13
N LYS A 7 -16.77 2.07 8.11
CA LYS A 7 -16.75 0.75 7.47
C LYS A 7 -15.35 0.52 6.94
N ASN A 8 -14.54 -0.19 7.71
CA ASN A 8 -13.23 -0.65 7.29
C ASN A 8 -13.39 -1.46 5.99
N PRO A 9 -12.64 -1.14 4.92
CA PRO A 9 -12.63 -1.97 3.73
C PRO A 9 -12.20 -3.39 4.14
N LYS A 10 -13.04 -4.38 3.81
CA LYS A 10 -12.71 -5.80 3.95
C LYS A 10 -11.63 -6.12 2.91
N PHE A 11 -10.37 -6.12 3.33
CA PHE A 11 -9.31 -6.74 2.54
C PHE A 11 -9.43 -8.25 2.73
N ASN A 12 -9.51 -9.02 1.64
CA ASN A 12 -9.47 -10.48 1.75
C ASN A 12 -8.11 -10.88 2.32
N SER A 13 -8.11 -11.60 3.44
CA SER A 13 -6.93 -12.10 4.18
C SER A 13 -6.14 -13.19 3.43
N SER A 14 -6.30 -13.29 2.11
CA SER A 14 -5.67 -14.31 1.25
C SER A 14 -4.40 -13.80 0.55
N PHE A 15 -3.94 -12.58 0.86
CA PHE A 15 -2.93 -11.89 0.06
C PHE A 15 -1.53 -11.82 0.67
N VAL A 16 -1.34 -12.33 1.89
CA VAL A 16 -0.07 -12.21 2.62
C VAL A 16 0.30 -13.56 3.22
N ALA A 17 1.29 -14.26 2.68
CA ALA A 17 1.76 -15.51 3.29
C ALA A 17 2.87 -15.20 4.31
N PRO A 18 2.93 -15.92 5.44
CA PRO A 18 4.13 -15.92 6.27
C PRO A 18 5.37 -16.27 5.43
N GLY A 19 6.44 -15.50 5.59
CA GLY A 19 7.66 -15.60 4.79
C GLY A 19 7.75 -14.60 3.62
N ASP A 20 6.64 -14.00 3.20
CA ASP A 20 6.65 -13.02 2.12
C ASP A 20 7.39 -11.73 2.52
N LEU A 21 8.02 -11.11 1.52
CA LEU A 21 8.82 -9.89 1.69
C LEU A 21 8.05 -8.64 1.25
N TYR A 22 7.92 -7.70 2.18
CA TYR A 22 7.31 -6.41 1.94
C TYR A 22 8.24 -5.26 2.32
N ARG A 23 8.06 -4.13 1.65
CA ARG A 23 8.69 -2.86 1.98
C ARG A 23 7.61 -1.85 2.34
N ILE A 24 7.96 -0.93 3.23
CA ILE A 24 7.06 0.11 3.69
C ILE A 24 7.50 1.43 3.09
N LEU A 25 6.61 2.12 2.38
CA LEU A 25 6.92 3.41 1.73
C LEU A 25 6.16 4.57 2.35
N ALA A 26 5.36 4.34 3.38
CA ALA A 26 4.63 5.39 4.05
C ALA A 26 5.57 6.33 4.84
N SER A 27 5.16 7.59 4.99
CA SER A 27 5.86 8.50 5.89
C SER A 27 5.70 8.03 7.34
N SER A 28 6.66 8.40 8.18
CA SER A 28 6.60 8.14 9.61
C SER A 28 5.31 8.70 10.22
N GLU A 29 4.93 9.93 9.89
CA GLU A 29 3.68 10.55 10.30
C GLU A 29 2.43 9.73 9.90
N SER A 30 2.38 9.21 8.68
CA SER A 30 1.23 8.42 8.23
C SER A 30 1.13 7.09 8.97
N LEU A 31 2.25 6.51 9.41
CA LEU A 31 2.30 5.26 10.17
C LEU A 31 2.13 5.47 11.67
N ARG A 32 2.56 6.60 12.23
CA ARG A 32 2.34 6.98 13.65
C ARG A 32 0.87 6.98 14.02
N ASN A 33 -0.02 7.35 13.10
CA ASN A 33 -1.47 7.25 13.33
C ASN A 33 -1.96 5.81 13.55
N HIS A 34 -1.14 4.80 13.23
CA HIS A 34 -1.47 3.39 13.34
C HIS A 34 -0.56 2.62 14.32
N LEU A 35 0.51 3.24 14.83
CA LEU A 35 1.51 2.63 15.70
C LEU A 35 1.71 3.50 16.94
N THR A 36 1.85 2.89 18.11
CA THR A 36 2.09 3.66 19.35
C THR A 36 3.48 4.30 19.33
N ASP A 37 3.59 5.54 19.82
CA ASP A 37 4.84 6.32 19.83
C ASP A 37 6.00 5.63 20.57
N SER A 38 5.69 4.71 21.48
CA SER A 38 6.67 3.90 22.24
C SER A 38 7.61 3.05 21.37
N TYR A 39 7.25 2.80 20.10
CA TYR A 39 8.04 1.98 19.18
C TYR A 39 8.89 2.79 18.18
N TRP A 40 8.88 4.13 18.27
CA TRP A 40 9.58 4.97 17.30
C TRP A 40 11.08 5.10 17.60
N CYS A 41 11.92 4.38 16.87
CA CYS A 41 13.38 4.47 16.90
C CYS A 41 13.96 4.95 15.56
N GLU A 42 15.24 5.33 15.48
CA GLU A 42 15.88 5.77 14.22
C GLU A 42 15.76 4.74 13.08
N ALA A 43 15.78 3.45 13.43
CA ALA A 43 15.62 2.38 12.46
C ALA A 43 14.19 2.32 11.87
N MET A 44 13.18 2.92 12.51
CA MET A 44 11.84 3.10 11.93
C MET A 44 11.85 4.04 10.73
N ASP A 45 12.73 5.04 10.71
CA ASP A 45 12.86 5.90 9.55
C ASP A 45 13.46 5.12 8.38
N GLU A 46 14.33 4.15 8.63
CA GLU A 46 14.82 3.22 7.59
C GLU A 46 13.68 2.32 7.07
N VAL A 47 12.77 1.86 7.94
CA VAL A 47 11.56 1.12 7.56
C VAL A 47 10.65 1.99 6.69
N CYS A 48 10.27 3.19 7.16
CA CYS A 48 9.38 4.12 6.45
C CYS A 48 9.97 4.62 5.12
N ASN A 49 11.30 4.67 5.04
CA ASN A 49 11.99 5.01 3.81
C ASN A 49 12.05 3.86 2.79
N GLY A 50 11.56 2.68 3.14
CA GLY A 50 11.61 1.49 2.28
C GLY A 50 13.01 0.91 2.13
N LYS A 51 13.95 1.29 3.00
CA LYS A 51 15.33 0.79 2.99
C LYS A 51 15.41 -0.62 3.58
N LEU A 52 14.55 -0.91 4.55
CA LEU A 52 14.46 -2.24 5.16
C LEU A 52 13.34 -3.05 4.51
N LYS A 53 13.63 -4.32 4.25
CA LYS A 53 12.65 -5.32 3.83
C LYS A 53 12.14 -6.03 5.08
N GLY A 54 10.83 -6.12 5.23
CA GLY A 54 10.17 -6.83 6.30
C GLY A 54 9.70 -8.20 5.84
N VAL A 55 9.92 -9.22 6.67
CA VAL A 55 9.38 -10.56 6.48
C VAL A 55 8.06 -10.66 7.23
N VAL A 56 7.03 -11.21 6.59
CA VAL A 56 5.76 -11.52 7.25
C VAL A 56 5.96 -12.66 8.22
N VAL A 57 5.65 -12.43 9.49
CA VAL A 57 5.70 -13.45 10.53
C VAL A 57 4.33 -14.09 10.70
N ARG A 58 3.29 -13.26 10.91
CA ARG A 58 1.92 -13.72 11.16
C ARG A 58 0.90 -12.61 11.00
N TYR A 59 -0.35 -12.99 10.86
CA TYR A 59 -1.48 -12.07 11.00
C TYR A 59 -1.76 -11.77 12.47
N THR A 60 -2.02 -10.51 12.80
CA THR A 60 -2.33 -10.06 14.16
C THR A 60 -3.72 -9.45 14.31
N GLY A 61 -4.42 -9.22 13.21
CA GLY A 61 -5.80 -8.73 13.22
C GLY A 61 -6.41 -8.69 11.82
N ALA A 62 -7.63 -8.18 11.71
CA ALA A 62 -8.40 -8.18 10.47
C ALA A 62 -7.69 -7.50 9.28
N ASN A 63 -6.86 -6.48 9.54
CA ASN A 63 -6.09 -5.75 8.53
C ASN A 63 -4.65 -5.46 8.99
N LEU A 64 -4.14 -6.21 9.98
CA LEU A 64 -2.82 -6.00 10.59
C LEU A 64 -1.96 -7.25 10.44
N VAL A 65 -0.73 -7.04 10.01
CA VAL A 65 0.26 -8.10 9.81
C VAL A 65 1.50 -7.77 10.63
N MET A 66 1.97 -8.73 11.42
CA MET A 66 3.26 -8.63 12.08
C MET A 66 4.37 -8.84 11.05
N LEU A 67 5.14 -7.77 10.84
CA LEU A 67 6.35 -7.77 10.04
C LEU A 67 7.57 -7.72 10.95
N GLN A 68 8.59 -8.46 10.57
CA GLN A 68 9.91 -8.41 11.20
C GLN A 68 10.92 -7.79 10.22
N PHE A 69 11.56 -6.70 10.64
CA PHE A 69 12.58 -6.00 9.88
C PHE A 69 13.93 -6.24 10.53
N MET A 70 14.94 -6.55 9.73
CA MET A 70 16.32 -6.66 10.21
C MET A 70 17.07 -5.36 9.94
N PRO A 71 17.48 -4.60 10.97
CA PRO A 71 18.29 -3.39 10.78
C PRO A 71 19.61 -3.70 10.08
N THR A 72 20.08 -2.77 9.25
CA THR A 72 21.37 -2.91 8.55
C THR A 72 22.55 -2.61 9.47
N LYS A 73 22.39 -1.62 10.35
CA LYS A 73 23.40 -1.16 11.30
C LYS A 73 23.46 -2.07 12.53
N LEU A 74 24.67 -2.24 13.06
CA LEU A 74 24.90 -2.92 14.33
C LEU A 74 24.56 -1.97 15.48
N SER A 75 23.98 -2.52 16.54
CA SER A 75 23.88 -1.81 17.82
C SER A 75 25.27 -1.58 18.44
N PRO A 76 25.40 -0.70 19.44
CA PRO A 76 26.66 -0.50 20.16
C PRO A 76 27.24 -1.80 20.75
N ALA A 77 26.39 -2.79 21.03
CA ALA A 77 26.79 -4.11 21.53
C ALA A 77 27.24 -5.08 20.42
N GLY A 78 27.26 -4.67 19.15
CA GLY A 78 27.67 -5.50 18.02
C GLY A 78 26.59 -6.48 17.51
N TYR A 79 25.35 -6.35 17.97
CA TYR A 79 24.24 -7.21 17.54
C TYR A 79 23.21 -6.47 16.67
N ARG A 80 22.50 -7.20 15.81
CA ARG A 80 21.32 -6.72 15.07
C ARG A 80 20.06 -7.20 15.77
N TYR A 81 19.30 -6.28 16.34
CA TYR A 81 18.02 -6.60 16.98
C TYR A 81 16.89 -6.43 15.96
N PRO A 82 16.15 -7.50 15.63
CA PRO A 82 15.07 -7.39 14.67
C PRO A 82 13.91 -6.56 15.24
N LEU A 83 13.40 -5.65 14.44
CA LEU A 83 12.24 -4.82 14.78
C LEU A 83 10.97 -5.54 14.36
N SER A 84 10.11 -5.84 15.31
CA SER A 84 8.83 -6.50 15.04
C SER A 84 7.69 -5.52 15.29
N MET A 85 6.82 -5.33 14.30
CA MET A 85 5.70 -4.38 14.39
C MET A 85 4.50 -4.84 13.57
N SER A 86 3.30 -4.51 14.04
CA SER A 86 2.05 -4.79 13.34
C SER A 86 1.74 -3.66 12.38
N ILE A 87 1.87 -3.89 11.07
CA ILE A 87 1.62 -2.90 10.04
C ILE A 87 0.27 -3.14 9.37
N PRO A 88 -0.51 -2.10 9.07
CA PRO A 88 -1.70 -2.25 8.25
C PRO A 88 -1.37 -2.70 6.83
N ILE A 89 -2.12 -3.67 6.31
CA ILE A 89 -1.91 -4.27 4.98
C ILE A 89 -1.84 -3.20 3.88
N GLU A 90 -2.61 -2.12 4.02
CA GLU A 90 -2.63 -1.02 3.06
C GLU A 90 -1.29 -0.26 2.93
N PHE A 91 -0.34 -0.40 3.85
CA PHE A 91 0.98 0.21 3.75
C PHE A 91 2.07 -0.77 3.29
N MET A 92 1.71 -2.02 3.08
CA MET A 92 2.63 -3.07 2.66
C MET A 92 2.77 -3.06 1.14
N VAL A 93 3.99 -2.82 0.65
CA VAL A 93 4.32 -2.87 -0.77
C VAL A 93 5.13 -4.15 -1.03
N PRO A 94 4.69 -5.05 -1.91
CA PRO A 94 5.43 -6.28 -2.18
C PRO A 94 6.79 -5.98 -2.81
N VAL A 95 7.83 -6.73 -2.42
CA VAL A 95 9.17 -6.62 -3.02
C VAL A 95 9.21 -7.36 -4.36
N ASN A 96 8.55 -8.53 -4.46
CA ASN A 96 8.42 -9.31 -5.68
C ASN A 96 6.92 -9.43 -6.04
N PRO A 97 6.42 -8.76 -7.08
CA PRO A 97 5.01 -8.81 -7.45
C PRO A 97 4.63 -10.11 -8.18
N SER A 98 5.59 -10.95 -8.58
CA SER A 98 5.39 -12.13 -9.42
C SER A 98 4.49 -13.20 -8.77
N GLY A 99 4.33 -13.16 -7.43
CA GLY A 99 3.32 -13.93 -6.69
C GLY A 99 1.92 -13.28 -6.63
N MET A 100 1.77 -12.06 -7.15
CA MET A 100 0.54 -11.26 -7.18
C MET A 100 0.12 -10.96 -8.62
N ASN A 101 -0.04 -12.00 -9.46
CA ASN A 101 -0.86 -11.90 -10.67
C ASN A 101 -2.34 -11.72 -10.27
N MET A 102 -2.69 -10.52 -9.79
CA MET A 102 -4.07 -10.16 -9.49
C MET A 102 -4.73 -9.64 -10.76
N THR A 103 -5.30 -10.55 -11.54
CA THR A 103 -6.40 -10.17 -12.42
C THR A 103 -7.62 -9.81 -11.56
N LEU A 104 -8.29 -8.72 -11.94
CA LEU A 104 -9.50 -8.18 -11.31
C LEU A 104 -10.66 -9.21 -11.21
N SER A 105 -10.53 -10.37 -11.85
CA SER A 105 -11.52 -11.44 -11.97
C SER A 105 -11.61 -12.39 -10.75
N GLN A 106 -10.73 -12.27 -9.76
CA GLN A 106 -10.80 -13.08 -8.53
C GLN A 106 -11.23 -12.28 -7.28
N MET A 107 -11.86 -11.12 -7.46
CA MET A 107 -12.69 -10.55 -6.39
C MET A 107 -14.02 -11.30 -6.33
N PRO A 108 -14.44 -11.83 -5.17
CA PRO A 108 -15.77 -12.40 -5.02
C PRO A 108 -16.83 -11.34 -5.34
N ASN A 109 -17.68 -11.67 -6.30
CA ASN A 109 -18.72 -10.85 -6.92
C ASN A 109 -19.92 -10.54 -6.00
N ASN A 110 -19.73 -10.32 -4.70
CA ASN A 110 -20.84 -10.14 -3.76
C ASN A 110 -21.41 -8.72 -3.66
N TYR A 111 -21.28 -7.91 -4.72
CA TYR A 111 -22.10 -6.72 -4.95
C TYR A 111 -22.67 -6.64 -6.37
N ALA A 112 -22.62 -7.74 -7.14
CA ALA A 112 -23.21 -7.84 -8.46
C ALA A 112 -24.51 -8.68 -8.38
N THR A 113 -25.47 -8.27 -7.56
CA THR A 113 -26.84 -8.82 -7.57
C THR A 113 -27.72 -8.00 -6.63
N SER A 114 -28.27 -6.89 -7.13
CA SER A 114 -29.63 -6.41 -6.78
C SER A 114 -29.91 -4.99 -7.31
N ILE A 115 -29.70 -4.70 -8.59
CA ILE A 115 -30.59 -3.79 -9.34
C ILE A 115 -30.61 -4.32 -10.78
N ALA A 116 -31.48 -5.29 -11.02
CA ALA A 116 -31.93 -5.56 -12.38
C ALA A 116 -32.78 -4.37 -12.84
N ASP A 117 -32.55 -3.95 -14.07
CA ASP A 117 -33.47 -3.26 -14.96
C ASP A 117 -34.12 -1.96 -14.45
N SER A 118 -33.61 -0.82 -14.95
CA SER A 118 -34.32 -0.09 -16.01
C SER A 118 -33.55 1.17 -16.45
N PHE A 119 -33.64 1.45 -17.75
CA PHE A 119 -33.21 2.65 -18.48
C PHE A 119 -31.76 2.69 -19.01
N ARG A 120 -31.64 2.26 -20.27
CA ARG A 120 -30.66 2.79 -21.24
C ARG A 120 -30.88 4.30 -21.43
N SER A 121 -29.81 5.11 -21.39
CA SER A 121 -29.36 5.98 -22.49
C SER A 121 -28.18 6.90 -22.12
N SER A 122 -27.26 7.03 -23.09
CA SER A 122 -26.39 8.17 -23.44
C SER A 122 -25.34 8.75 -22.46
N SER A 123 -24.09 8.36 -22.72
CA SER A 123 -22.91 9.22 -23.03
C SER A 123 -22.70 10.60 -22.36
N SER A 124 -21.54 10.74 -21.69
CA SER A 124 -20.53 11.82 -21.87
C SER A 124 -19.31 11.52 -20.97
N ILE A 125 -18.18 11.03 -21.51
CA ILE A 125 -16.95 11.79 -21.81
C ILE A 125 -16.48 12.68 -20.66
N ASP A 126 -15.42 12.23 -19.97
CA ASP A 126 -14.16 12.94 -19.64
C ASP A 126 -13.47 12.19 -18.47
N SER A 127 -12.23 11.70 -18.55
CA SER A 127 -11.06 12.30 -19.19
C SER A 127 -10.11 11.21 -19.72
N ARG A 128 -10.00 11.10 -21.04
CA ARG A 128 -8.76 10.65 -21.69
C ARG A 128 -7.81 11.85 -21.69
N GLY A 129 -6.88 11.88 -20.74
CA GLY A 129 -5.64 12.64 -20.92
C GLY A 129 -4.63 11.76 -21.66
N PRO A 130 -4.04 12.20 -22.78
CA PRO A 130 -2.93 11.49 -23.39
C PRO A 130 -1.67 11.78 -22.56
N GLY A 131 -1.30 10.85 -21.69
CA GLY A 131 0.00 10.83 -20.99
C GLY A 131 0.78 9.59 -21.43
N PRO A 132 2.12 9.64 -21.57
CA PRO A 132 2.92 8.66 -22.31
C PRO A 132 3.21 7.36 -21.54
N PHE A 133 2.33 6.92 -20.64
CA PHE A 133 2.58 5.75 -19.80
C PHE A 133 1.58 4.62 -20.11
N ASN A 134 1.89 3.87 -21.18
CA ASN A 134 1.24 2.60 -21.53
C ASN A 134 1.62 1.43 -20.60
N GLY A 135 2.38 1.68 -19.52
CA GLY A 135 2.60 0.71 -18.44
C GLY A 135 1.69 1.05 -17.26
N GLN A 136 0.89 0.09 -16.77
CA GLN A 136 0.08 0.29 -15.56
C GLN A 136 1.00 0.61 -14.38
N LEU A 137 1.12 1.90 -14.05
CA LEU A 137 1.82 2.33 -12.84
C LEU A 137 1.27 1.58 -11.62
N PRO A 138 2.12 1.09 -10.72
CA PRO A 138 1.69 0.44 -9.49
C PRO A 138 0.75 1.37 -8.71
N LYS A 139 -0.31 0.80 -8.13
CA LYS A 139 -1.30 1.53 -7.31
C LYS A 139 -0.72 1.97 -5.95
N LEU A 140 0.39 2.72 -5.98
CA LEU A 140 1.04 3.32 -4.83
C LEU A 140 0.63 4.78 -4.70
N CYS A 141 0.13 5.18 -3.54
CA CYS A 141 -0.23 6.56 -3.28
C CYS A 141 1.03 7.41 -3.20
N VAL A 142 1.20 8.37 -4.11
CA VAL A 142 2.37 9.27 -4.14
C VAL A 142 2.34 10.37 -3.06
N VAL A 143 1.53 10.21 -2.01
CA VAL A 143 1.41 11.12 -0.87
C VAL A 143 1.63 10.37 0.44
N CYS A 144 0.80 9.38 0.76
CA CYS A 144 0.87 8.65 2.03
C CYS A 144 1.53 7.27 1.94
N GLY A 145 1.88 6.79 0.74
CA GLY A 145 2.51 5.47 0.57
C GLY A 145 1.58 4.27 0.71
N ARG A 146 0.26 4.47 0.83
CA ARG A 146 -0.72 3.37 0.77
C ARG A 146 -0.69 2.67 -0.60
N TYR A 147 -0.85 1.36 -0.60
CA TYR A 147 -0.72 0.49 -1.76
C TYR A 147 -2.01 -0.29 -2.02
N ASN A 148 -2.42 -0.33 -3.28
CA ASN A 148 -3.57 -1.07 -3.79
C ASN A 148 -4.89 -0.86 -3.01
N VAL A 149 -5.15 0.36 -2.54
CA VAL A 149 -6.38 0.66 -1.79
C VAL A 149 -7.57 0.95 -2.73
N PRO A 150 -8.80 0.58 -2.35
CA PRO A 150 -9.99 0.84 -3.17
C PRO A 150 -10.23 2.33 -3.44
N GLY A 151 -10.60 2.65 -4.69
CA GLY A 151 -10.97 4.01 -5.10
C GLY A 151 -9.80 4.99 -5.20
N MET A 152 -8.58 4.51 -5.41
CA MET A 152 -7.48 5.35 -5.87
C MET A 152 -7.76 5.91 -7.26
N GLN A 153 -7.24 7.12 -7.51
CA GLN A 153 -7.36 7.80 -8.80
C GLN A 153 -5.97 8.14 -9.33
N LEU A 154 -5.72 7.80 -10.59
CA LEU A 154 -4.51 8.18 -11.30
C LEU A 154 -4.57 9.66 -11.65
N ARG A 155 -3.50 10.40 -11.32
CA ARG A 155 -3.32 11.82 -11.64
C ARG A 155 -2.00 12.02 -12.36
N THR A 156 -1.72 13.24 -12.81
CA THR A 156 -0.52 13.62 -13.57
C THR A 156 0.79 13.11 -12.97
N HIS A 157 0.88 13.03 -11.65
CA HIS A 157 2.09 12.63 -10.93
C HIS A 157 2.03 11.21 -10.31
N GLY A 158 1.00 10.42 -10.62
CA GLY A 158 0.80 9.07 -10.08
C GLY A 158 -0.52 8.91 -9.32
N TRP A 159 -0.67 7.75 -8.68
CA TRP A 159 -1.90 7.39 -7.97
C TRP A 159 -2.06 8.15 -6.65
N LYS A 160 -3.30 8.52 -6.33
CA LYS A 160 -3.67 9.11 -5.03
C LYS A 160 -4.87 8.38 -4.43
N CYS A 161 -4.83 8.11 -3.12
CA CYS A 161 -6.00 7.62 -2.39
C CYS A 161 -7.02 8.74 -2.16
N LYS A 162 -8.24 8.38 -1.75
CA LYS A 162 -9.33 9.35 -1.51
C LYS A 162 -8.95 10.45 -0.52
N ASN A 163 -8.17 10.09 0.51
CA ASN A 163 -7.81 10.99 1.60
C ASN A 163 -6.70 11.98 1.23
N CYS A 164 -5.92 11.70 0.17
CA CYS A 164 -4.81 12.55 -0.26
C CYS A 164 -5.12 13.38 -1.52
N LYS A 165 -6.40 13.46 -1.90
CA LYS A 165 -6.85 14.29 -3.02
C LYS A 165 -6.67 15.77 -2.64
N GLY A 166 -6.04 16.55 -3.50
CA GLY A 166 -5.69 17.95 -3.24
C GLY A 166 -4.35 18.17 -2.54
N THR A 167 -3.76 17.14 -1.93
CA THR A 167 -2.44 17.25 -1.29
C THR A 167 -1.30 17.17 -2.32
N LYS A 168 -0.23 17.93 -2.11
CA LYS A 168 0.98 17.88 -2.96
C LYS A 168 1.62 16.49 -2.92
N SER A 169 2.02 15.97 -4.08
CA SER A 169 2.72 14.68 -4.18
C SER A 169 4.16 14.77 -3.66
N LEU A 170 4.61 13.73 -2.97
CA LEU A 170 5.99 13.61 -2.49
C LEU A 170 6.90 13.08 -3.61
N GLN A 171 7.99 13.80 -3.89
CA GLN A 171 8.95 13.39 -4.93
C GLN A 171 9.54 12.01 -4.69
N ARG A 172 9.86 11.67 -3.44
CA ARG A 172 10.35 10.33 -3.06
C ARG A 172 9.42 9.22 -3.53
N LEU A 173 8.11 9.36 -3.29
CA LEU A 173 7.13 8.32 -3.63
C LEU A 173 6.86 8.24 -5.14
N ARG A 174 6.98 9.36 -5.87
CA ARG A 174 6.93 9.35 -7.33
C ARG A 174 8.07 8.54 -7.92
N VAL A 175 9.29 8.76 -7.42
CA VAL A 175 10.47 8.00 -7.84
C VAL A 175 10.33 6.53 -7.48
N GLU A 176 9.87 6.20 -6.28
CA GLU A 176 9.66 4.79 -5.88
C GLU A 176 8.55 4.10 -6.69
N ALA A 177 7.49 4.81 -7.09
CA ALA A 177 6.47 4.26 -7.98
C ALA A 177 7.04 3.93 -9.38
N MET A 178 7.95 4.75 -9.90
CA MET A 178 8.65 4.47 -11.15
C MET A 178 9.60 3.28 -11.02
N LYS A 179 10.38 3.21 -9.94
CA LYS A 179 11.28 2.07 -9.67
C LYS A 179 10.54 0.75 -9.55
N LEU A 180 9.35 0.74 -8.94
CA LEU A 180 8.48 -0.43 -8.92
C LEU A 180 8.08 -0.85 -10.33
N LEU A 181 7.64 0.12 -11.14
CA LEU A 181 7.25 -0.16 -12.52
C LEU A 181 8.42 -0.77 -13.32
N ASP A 182 9.64 -0.28 -13.12
CA ASP A 182 10.82 -0.79 -13.82
C ASP A 182 11.26 -2.17 -13.29
N GLY A 183 11.29 -2.33 -11.96
CA GLY A 183 11.61 -3.62 -11.33
C GLY A 183 10.66 -4.73 -11.73
N TRP A 184 9.38 -4.41 -11.99
CA TRP A 184 8.37 -5.37 -12.41
C TRP A 184 8.43 -5.74 -13.90
N LYS A 185 9.22 -5.02 -14.71
CA LYS A 185 9.44 -5.33 -16.13
C LYS A 185 10.69 -6.18 -16.38
N THR A 186 11.54 -6.33 -15.37
CA THR A 186 12.89 -6.93 -15.51
C THR A 186 12.95 -8.37 -14.99
N GLU A 187 11.82 -8.93 -14.57
CA GLU A 187 11.62 -10.35 -14.29
C GLU A 187 10.73 -10.96 -15.39
#